data_AF-K1S902-F1
#
_entry.id   AF-K1S902-F1
#
_cell.length_a   1.000
_cell.length_b   1.000
_cell.length_c   1.000
_cell.angle_alpha   90.00
_cell.angle_beta   90.00
_cell.angle_gamma   90.00
#
_symmetry.space_group_name_H-M   'P 1'
#
loop_
_entity.id
_entity.type
_entity.pdbx_description
1 polymer ?
#
loop_
_entity_poly.entity_id
_entity_poly.type
_entity_poly.pdbx_seq_one_letter_code
_entity_poly.pdbx_strand_id
1 'polypeptide(L)'
;MTIEEKKVDKEAESVWAKFAYTASDGKTYQVDYYNLDVIISVGYRVKSVQGTKFRIWATSVLRQYLLQGYSVNRHLIALQENMDKRMTHIEDTQAKQQQQLDFFIRTSTPPAEMVFFEGDFYTARVALENLVRSANHRVIIIDGYVSSLTLPQQS
;
A
#
# COMPACT_ATOMS: atom_id res chain seq x y z
N MET A 1 -50.86 -24.56 56.83
CA MET A 1 -50.68 -24.71 55.37
C MET A 1 -49.94 -23.46 54.91
N THR A 2 -48.62 -23.54 54.90
CA THR A 2 -47.72 -22.42 54.60
C THR A 2 -47.60 -22.30 53.09
N ILE A 3 -47.93 -21.14 52.53
CA ILE A 3 -47.79 -20.86 51.10
C ILE A 3 -46.34 -20.40 50.92
N GLU A 4 -45.52 -21.23 50.28
CA GLU A 4 -44.19 -20.82 49.86
C GLU A 4 -44.30 -19.88 48.65
N GLU A 5 -43.78 -18.66 48.79
CA GLU A 5 -43.56 -17.76 47.67
C GLU A 5 -42.42 -18.31 46.80
N LYS A 6 -42.81 -18.95 45.70
CA LYS A 6 -41.88 -19.38 44.66
C LYS A 6 -41.23 -18.14 44.02
N LYS A 7 -39.99 -17.85 44.43
CA LYS A 7 -39.11 -16.85 43.81
C LYS A 7 -38.95 -17.21 42.33
N VAL A 8 -39.49 -16.37 41.45
CA VAL A 8 -39.30 -16.52 40.01
C VAL A 8 -37.91 -16.02 39.67
N ASP A 9 -36.97 -16.94 39.60
CA ASP A 9 -35.65 -16.70 39.02
C ASP A 9 -35.85 -16.48 37.52
N LYS A 10 -35.87 -15.20 37.10
CA LYS A 10 -35.85 -14.84 35.68
C LYS A 10 -34.46 -15.13 35.16
N GLU A 11 -34.30 -16.27 34.51
CA GLU A 11 -33.20 -16.55 33.60
C GLU A 11 -33.18 -15.48 32.51
N ALA A 12 -32.37 -14.44 32.72
CA ALA A 12 -32.04 -13.49 31.69
C ALA A 12 -30.95 -14.13 30.82
N GLU A 13 -31.37 -14.97 29.86
CA GLU A 13 -30.57 -15.25 28.67
C GLU A 13 -30.44 -13.95 27.87
N SER A 14 -29.58 -13.05 28.33
CA SER A 14 -29.23 -11.83 27.63
C SER A 14 -27.77 -11.96 27.23
N VAL A 15 -27.54 -11.93 25.92
CA VAL A 15 -26.22 -12.03 25.30
C VAL A 15 -25.45 -10.75 25.60
N TRP A 16 -24.83 -10.65 26.76
CA TRP A 16 -23.92 -9.56 27.10
C TRP A 16 -22.69 -10.11 27.82
N ALA A 17 -21.56 -9.46 27.58
CA ALA A 17 -20.27 -9.90 28.09
C ALA A 17 -20.00 -9.26 29.46
N LYS A 18 -19.70 -10.10 30.45
CA LYS A 18 -19.20 -9.67 31.76
C LYS A 18 -17.71 -9.38 31.66
N PHE A 19 -17.32 -8.13 31.89
CA PHE A 19 -15.93 -7.74 32.02
C PHE A 19 -15.63 -7.23 33.43
N ALA A 20 -14.45 -7.55 33.93
CA ALA A 20 -13.97 -7.14 35.25
C ALA A 20 -13.26 -5.79 35.14
N TYR A 21 -13.69 -4.80 35.91
CA TYR A 21 -13.00 -3.52 36.04
C TYR A 21 -12.37 -3.43 37.43
N THR A 22 -11.06 -3.22 37.51
CA THR A 22 -10.38 -2.98 38.79
C THR A 22 -10.40 -1.49 39.07
N ALA A 23 -11.13 -1.07 40.10
CA ALA A 23 -11.13 0.32 40.52
C ALA A 23 -9.83 0.66 41.27
N SER A 24 -9.58 1.96 41.47
CA SER A 24 -8.39 2.49 42.16
C SER A 24 -8.27 2.05 43.63
N ASP A 25 -9.30 1.43 44.20
CA ASP A 25 -9.29 0.80 45.53
C ASP A 25 -8.80 -0.66 45.53
N GLY A 26 -8.38 -1.18 44.37
CA GLY A 26 -7.89 -2.54 44.20
C GLY A 26 -8.99 -3.61 44.15
N LYS A 27 -10.27 -3.22 44.21
CA LYS A 27 -11.39 -4.16 44.12
C LYS A 27 -11.82 -4.36 42.68
N THR A 28 -12.12 -5.61 42.35
CA THR A 28 -12.68 -5.98 41.05
C THR A 28 -14.20 -5.90 41.10
N TYR A 29 -14.75 -4.97 40.34
CA TYR A 29 -16.19 -4.85 40.15
C TYR A 29 -16.59 -5.58 38.87
N GLN A 30 -17.58 -6.48 38.97
CA GLN A 30 -18.29 -6.93 37.78
C GLN A 30 -19.26 -5.83 37.38
N VAL A 31 -19.06 -5.27 36.19
CA VAL A 31 -19.91 -4.20 35.66
C VAL A 31 -20.58 -4.70 34.39
N ASP A 32 -21.89 -4.46 34.30
CA ASP A 32 -22.68 -4.85 33.15
C ASP A 32 -22.42 -3.86 32.02
N TYR A 33 -22.01 -4.38 30.85
CA TYR A 33 -21.84 -3.59 29.64
C TYR A 33 -23.06 -3.76 28.74
N TYR A 34 -23.66 -2.63 28.36
CA TYR A 34 -24.79 -2.59 27.43
C TYR A 34 -24.33 -2.15 26.04
N ASN A 35 -24.92 -2.73 25.00
CA ASN A 35 -24.69 -2.29 23.63
C ASN A 35 -25.12 -0.82 23.47
N LEU A 36 -24.31 -0.03 22.76
CA LEU A 36 -24.59 1.37 22.48
C LEU A 36 -25.96 1.58 21.83
N ASP A 37 -26.39 0.71 20.91
CA ASP A 37 -27.69 0.78 20.25
C ASP A 37 -28.84 0.60 21.25
N VAL A 38 -28.65 -0.26 22.25
CA VAL A 38 -29.61 -0.45 23.34
C VAL A 38 -29.66 0.80 24.22
N ILE A 39 -28.50 1.34 24.61
CA ILE A 39 -28.41 2.56 25.43
C ILE A 39 -29.09 3.74 24.72
N ILE A 40 -28.81 3.93 23.43
CA ILE A 40 -29.41 5.00 22.63
C ILE A 40 -30.92 4.78 22.46
N SER A 41 -31.33 3.55 22.12
CA SER A 41 -32.74 3.21 21.92
C SER A 41 -33.60 3.45 23.16
N VAL A 42 -33.11 3.05 24.34
CA VAL A 42 -33.81 3.27 25.61
C VAL A 42 -33.71 4.75 26.01
N GLY A 43 -32.53 5.35 25.95
CA GLY A 43 -32.28 6.72 26.37
C GLY A 43 -33.10 7.77 25.60
N TYR A 44 -33.42 7.52 24.32
CA TYR A 44 -34.28 8.40 23.52
C TYR A 44 -35.78 8.18 23.76
N ARG A 45 -36.20 7.00 24.24
CA ARG A 45 -37.62 6.67 24.46
C ARG A 45 -38.10 7.01 25.87
N VAL A 46 -37.20 7.13 26.85
CA VAL A 46 -37.57 7.43 28.24
C VAL A 46 -38.00 8.89 28.41
N LYS A 47 -39.22 9.10 28.93
CA LYS A 47 -39.78 10.42 29.23
C LYS A 47 -39.48 10.82 30.68
N SER A 48 -38.25 11.26 30.95
CA SER A 48 -37.82 11.75 32.27
C SER A 48 -36.87 12.95 32.15
N VAL A 49 -36.68 13.70 33.24
CA VAL A 49 -35.71 14.80 33.31
C VAL A 49 -34.29 14.30 32.99
N GLN A 50 -33.94 13.10 33.46
CA GLN A 50 -32.65 12.47 33.16
C GLN A 50 -32.54 12.08 31.68
N GLY A 51 -33.62 11.57 31.07
CA GLY A 51 -33.66 11.29 29.64
C GLY A 51 -33.50 12.55 28.78
N THR A 52 -34.00 13.70 29.23
CA THR A 52 -33.73 14.99 28.58
C THR A 52 -32.26 15.38 28.66
N LYS A 53 -31.62 15.26 29.84
CA LYS A 53 -30.17 15.52 29.99
C LYS A 53 -29.33 14.58 29.12
N PHE A 54 -29.66 13.29 29.08
CA PHE A 54 -28.99 12.32 28.22
C PHE A 54 -29.08 12.72 26.75
N ARG A 55 -30.27 13.08 26.25
CA ARG A 55 -30.44 13.49 24.84
C ARG A 55 -29.64 14.73 24.50
N ILE A 56 -29.57 15.72 25.39
CA ILE A 56 -28.73 16.92 25.22
C ILE A 56 -27.25 16.51 25.10
N TRP A 57 -26.77 15.69 26.03
CA TRP A 57 -25.39 15.19 26.03
C TRP A 57 -25.07 14.39 24.76
N ALA A 58 -25.88 13.38 24.44
CA ALA A 58 -25.68 12.51 23.27
C ALA A 58 -25.65 13.32 21.97
N THR A 59 -26.55 14.30 21.83
CA THR A 59 -26.59 15.18 20.65
C THR A 59 -25.33 16.04 20.56
N SER A 60 -24.82 16.55 21.70
CA SER A 60 -23.56 17.31 21.72
C SER A 60 -22.37 16.47 21.25
N VAL A 61 -22.26 15.25 21.76
CA VAL A 61 -21.20 14.30 21.40
C VAL A 61 -21.27 13.97 19.90
N LEU A 62 -22.45 13.62 19.39
CA LEU A 62 -22.65 13.32 17.97
C LEU A 62 -22.26 14.50 17.07
N ARG A 63 -22.64 15.74 17.43
CA ARG A 63 -22.22 16.93 16.67
C ARG A 63 -20.71 17.12 16.66
N GLN A 64 -20.04 16.92 17.80
CA GLN A 64 -18.60 17.05 17.89
C GLN A 64 -17.89 16.06 16.95
N TYR A 65 -18.31 14.79 16.97
CA TYR A 65 -17.74 13.77 16.08
C TYR A 65 -18.03 14.05 14.60
N LEU A 66 -19.21 14.57 14.26
CA LEU A 66 -19.53 14.96 12.88
C LEU A 66 -18.62 16.09 12.39
N LEU A 67 -18.39 17.11 13.22
CA LEU A 67 -17.49 18.22 12.87
C LEU A 67 -16.04 17.76 12.73
N GLN A 68 -15.54 16.98 13.69
CA GLN A 68 -14.19 16.42 13.64
C GLN A 68 -14.02 15.51 12.42
N GLY A 69 -14.99 14.63 12.17
CA GLY A 69 -15.01 13.75 11.01
C GLY A 69 -14.98 14.53 9.69
N TYR A 70 -15.76 15.61 9.59
CA TYR A 70 -15.74 16.49 8.42
C TYR A 70 -14.37 17.15 8.19
N SER A 71 -13.75 17.68 9.25
CA SER A 71 -12.42 18.29 9.19
C SER A 71 -11.35 17.29 8.75
N VAL A 72 -11.35 16.08 9.33
CA VAL A 72 -10.42 15.01 8.95
C VAL A 72 -10.65 14.59 7.50
N ASN A 73 -11.90 14.37 7.10
CA ASN A 73 -12.23 13.98 5.72
C ASN A 73 -11.78 15.02 4.69
N ARG A 74 -11.98 16.31 4.98
CA ARG A 74 -11.49 17.41 4.13
C ARG A 74 -9.97 17.39 3.99
N HIS A 75 -9.26 17.13 5.09
CA HIS A 75 -7.80 17.03 5.06
C HIS A 75 -7.33 15.82 4.23
N LEU A 76 -7.98 14.67 4.38
CA LEU A 76 -7.68 13.46 3.61
C LEU A 76 -7.90 13.66 2.11
N ILE A 77 -9.01 14.30 1.71
CA ILE A 77 -9.29 14.61 0.30
C ILE A 77 -8.19 15.51 -0.27
N ALA A 78 -7.80 16.57 0.44
CA ALA A 78 -6.73 17.46 -0.02
C ALA A 78 -5.37 16.75 -0.14
N LEU A 79 -5.05 15.83 0.78
CA LEU A 79 -3.85 15.00 0.69
C LEU A 79 -3.89 14.09 -0.54
N GLN A 80 -5.04 13.46 -0.82
CA GLN A 80 -5.23 12.61 -1.99
C GLN A 80 -5.01 13.40 -3.29
N GLU A 81 -5.63 14.56 -3.44
CA GLU A 81 -5.45 15.41 -4.63
C GLU A 81 -3.98 15.81 -4.84
N ASN A 82 -3.24 16.08 -3.76
CA ASN A 82 -1.83 16.41 -3.84
C ASN A 82 -0.97 15.20 -4.23
N MET A 83 -1.32 14.00 -3.75
CA MET A 83 -0.66 12.76 -4.16
C MET A 83 -0.92 12.45 -5.63
N ASP A 84 -2.15 12.62 -6.10
CA ASP A 84 -2.54 12.37 -7.49
C ASP A 84 -1.72 13.26 -8.44
N LYS A 85 -1.62 14.56 -8.14
CA LYS A 85 -0.78 15.50 -8.92
C LYS A 85 0.70 15.10 -8.94
N ARG A 86 1.22 14.60 -7.82
CA ARG A 86 2.61 14.12 -7.76
C ARG A 86 2.79 12.85 -8.57
N MET A 87 1.80 11.97 -8.56
CA MET A 87 1.80 10.72 -9.32
C MET A 87 1.83 10.99 -10.82
N THR A 88 0.97 11.88 -11.33
CA THR A 88 0.96 12.26 -12.74
C THR A 88 2.32 12.81 -13.19
N HIS A 89 2.94 13.66 -12.36
CA HIS A 89 4.29 14.16 -12.65
C HIS A 89 5.34 13.04 -12.66
N ILE A 90 5.25 12.07 -11.77
CA ILE A 90 6.16 10.92 -11.75
C ILE A 90 5.98 10.08 -13.01
N GLU A 91 4.74 9.78 -13.39
CA GLU A 91 4.42 9.04 -14.62
C GLU A 91 5.00 9.73 -15.87
N ASP A 92 4.83 11.05 -15.99
CA ASP A 92 5.41 11.83 -17.08
C ASP A 92 6.95 11.74 -17.11
N THR A 93 7.60 11.82 -15.94
CA THR A 93 9.05 11.70 -15.86
C THR A 93 9.53 10.29 -16.22
N GLN A 94 8.81 9.26 -15.79
CA GLN A 94 9.12 7.87 -16.13
C GLN A 94 8.94 7.62 -17.63
N ALA A 95 7.89 8.14 -18.25
CA ALA A 95 7.66 8.02 -19.68
C ALA A 95 8.81 8.65 -20.48
N LYS A 96 9.29 9.84 -20.07
CA LYS A 96 10.47 10.48 -20.68
C LYS A 96 11.73 9.65 -20.51
N GLN A 97 11.95 9.08 -19.33
CA GLN A 97 13.09 8.20 -19.07
C GLN A 97 13.04 6.92 -19.92
N GLN A 98 11.86 6.30 -20.06
CA GLN A 98 11.67 5.13 -20.92
C GLN A 98 11.95 5.46 -22.38
N GLN A 99 11.47 6.59 -22.89
CA GLN A 99 11.76 7.04 -24.26
C GLN A 99 13.26 7.23 -24.49
N GLN A 100 13.98 7.80 -23.52
CA GLN A 100 15.43 7.93 -23.59
C GLN A 100 16.13 6.57 -23.59
N LEU A 101 15.74 5.66 -22.69
CA LEU A 101 16.29 4.29 -22.66
C LEU A 101 16.03 3.53 -23.97
N ASP A 102 14.81 3.59 -24.50
CA ASP A 102 14.44 2.97 -25.78
C ASP A 102 15.26 3.53 -26.94
N PHE A 103 15.50 4.85 -26.97
CA PHE A 103 16.37 5.48 -27.94
C PHE A 103 17.79 4.89 -27.85
N PHE A 104 18.37 4.83 -26.65
CA PHE A 104 19.71 4.25 -26.45
C PHE A 104 19.76 2.78 -26.88
N ILE A 105 18.78 1.96 -26.49
CA ILE A 105 18.70 0.55 -26.87
C ILE A 105 18.66 0.41 -28.40
N ARG A 106 17.82 1.19 -29.09
CA ARG A 106 17.72 1.16 -30.57
C ARG A 106 18.96 1.69 -31.29
N THR A 107 19.69 2.63 -30.69
CA THR A 107 20.98 3.08 -31.25
C THR A 107 22.13 2.12 -30.90
N SER A 108 21.96 1.28 -29.88
CA SER A 108 22.94 0.27 -29.45
C SER A 108 22.70 -1.11 -30.06
N THR A 109 21.51 -1.40 -30.61
CA THR A 109 21.38 -2.46 -31.60
C THR A 109 22.31 -2.09 -32.74
N PRO A 110 23.34 -2.92 -33.04
CA PRO A 110 24.30 -2.58 -34.06
C PRO A 110 23.52 -2.24 -35.33
N PRO A 111 23.87 -1.17 -36.05
CA PRO A 111 23.36 -1.01 -37.40
C PRO A 111 23.60 -2.33 -38.18
N ALA A 112 22.91 -2.53 -39.30
CA ALA A 112 23.16 -3.71 -40.14
C ALA A 112 24.66 -3.91 -40.47
N GLU A 113 25.45 -2.85 -40.33
CA GLU A 113 26.91 -2.86 -40.19
C GLU A 113 27.32 -3.04 -38.72
N MET A 114 27.96 -4.17 -38.43
CA MET A 114 28.45 -4.63 -37.12
C MET A 114 29.56 -3.71 -36.55
N VAL A 115 29.20 -2.50 -36.10
CA VAL A 115 30.11 -1.51 -35.51
C VAL A 115 30.04 -1.58 -33.98
N PHE A 116 31.20 -1.69 -33.32
CA PHE A 116 31.33 -1.75 -31.85
C PHE A 116 32.14 -0.56 -31.32
N PHE A 117 31.78 -0.05 -30.15
CA PHE A 117 32.48 1.07 -29.50
C PHE A 117 33.45 0.61 -28.40
N GLU A 118 34.32 1.51 -27.96
CA GLU A 118 35.29 1.25 -26.88
C GLU A 118 34.55 0.88 -25.58
N GLY A 119 34.74 -0.36 -25.12
CA GLY A 119 34.03 -0.93 -23.97
C GLY A 119 33.11 -2.12 -24.32
N ASP A 120 32.72 -2.30 -25.58
CA ASP A 120 31.83 -3.39 -26.04
C ASP A 120 32.54 -4.71 -26.32
N PHE A 121 33.71 -4.95 -25.71
CA PHE A 121 34.60 -6.06 -26.03
C PHE A 121 33.91 -7.44 -25.98
N TYR A 122 33.07 -7.68 -24.96
CA TYR A 122 32.37 -8.96 -24.83
C TYR A 122 31.30 -9.13 -25.93
N THR A 123 30.55 -8.08 -26.24
CA THR A 123 29.53 -8.07 -27.29
C THR A 123 30.16 -8.29 -28.67
N ALA A 124 31.26 -7.58 -28.96
CA ALA A 124 32.03 -7.74 -30.18
C ALA A 124 32.56 -9.17 -30.34
N ARG A 125 33.08 -9.76 -29.26
CA ARG A 125 33.58 -11.14 -29.23
C ARG A 125 32.48 -12.15 -29.55
N VAL A 126 31.31 -12.04 -28.91
CA VAL A 126 30.18 -12.96 -29.15
C VAL A 126 29.66 -12.84 -30.58
N ALA A 127 29.56 -11.62 -31.11
CA ALA A 127 29.15 -11.40 -32.49
C ALA A 127 30.15 -12.00 -33.51
N LEU A 128 31.45 -11.82 -33.27
CA LEU A 128 32.51 -12.41 -34.08
C LEU A 128 32.48 -13.95 -34.02
N GLU A 129 32.33 -14.53 -32.82
CA GLU A 129 32.21 -15.99 -32.66
C GLU A 129 31.02 -16.55 -33.45
N ASN A 130 29.88 -15.89 -33.39
CA ASN A 130 28.69 -16.28 -34.15
C ASN A 130 28.89 -16.11 -35.65
N LEU A 131 29.55 -15.04 -36.11
CA LEU A 131 29.89 -14.83 -37.51
C LEU A 131 30.80 -15.94 -38.04
N VAL A 132 31.86 -16.28 -37.30
CA VAL A 132 32.79 -17.36 -37.66
C VAL A 132 32.09 -18.71 -37.67
N ARG A 133 31.26 -18.99 -36.66
CA ARG A 133 30.50 -20.26 -36.56
C ARG A 133 29.46 -20.42 -37.66
N SER A 134 28.85 -19.33 -38.11
CA SER A 134 27.79 -19.35 -39.13
C SER A 134 28.30 -19.20 -40.57
N ALA A 135 29.57 -18.85 -40.75
CA ALA A 135 30.17 -18.64 -42.05
C ALA A 135 30.40 -19.97 -42.79
N ASN A 136 29.74 -20.15 -43.94
CA ASN A 136 29.87 -21.36 -44.76
C ASN A 136 31.03 -21.33 -45.77
N HIS A 137 31.72 -20.20 -45.97
CA HIS A 137 32.73 -20.07 -47.03
C HIS A 137 34.04 -19.42 -46.54
N ARG A 138 34.05 -18.10 -46.29
CA ARG A 138 35.23 -17.38 -45.82
C ARG A 138 34.84 -16.18 -44.98
N VAL A 139 35.63 -15.91 -43.95
CA VAL A 139 35.55 -14.68 -43.14
C VAL A 139 36.82 -13.89 -43.43
N ILE A 140 36.68 -12.62 -43.83
CA ILE A 140 37.81 -11.72 -44.05
C ILE A 140 37.74 -10.65 -42.98
N ILE A 141 38.78 -10.58 -42.15
CA ILE A 141 38.91 -9.58 -41.10
C ILE A 141 39.83 -8.49 -41.62
N ILE A 142 39.33 -7.26 -41.67
CA ILE A 142 40.11 -6.06 -42.02
C ILE A 142 40.14 -5.21 -40.76
N ASP A 143 41.27 -5.22 -40.07
CA ASP A 143 41.50 -4.42 -38.88
C ASP A 143 42.51 -3.30 -39.21
N GLY A 144 42.15 -2.06 -38.92
CA GLY A 144 42.96 -0.86 -39.18
C GLY A 144 44.14 -0.69 -38.21
N TYR A 145 44.26 -1.54 -37.19
CA TYR A 145 45.30 -1.50 -36.16
C TYR A 145 46.26 -2.71 -36.18
N VAL A 146 46.23 -3.52 -37.25
CA VAL A 146 47.15 -4.67 -37.36
C VAL A 146 48.57 -4.17 -37.64
N SER A 147 49.43 -4.26 -36.62
CA SER A 147 50.87 -4.10 -36.74
C SER A 147 51.55 -5.46 -36.57
N SER A 148 52.80 -5.59 -37.00
CA SER A 148 53.62 -6.80 -36.81
C SER A 148 53.69 -7.31 -35.35
N LEU A 149 53.29 -6.49 -34.37
CA LEU A 149 53.21 -6.84 -32.95
C LEU A 149 51.94 -7.60 -32.53
N THR A 150 50.85 -7.59 -33.32
CA THR A 150 49.55 -8.14 -32.90
C THR A 150 49.15 -9.44 -33.61
N LEU A 151 49.94 -9.91 -34.58
CA LEU A 151 49.75 -11.21 -35.21
C LEU A 151 50.44 -12.30 -34.38
N PRO A 152 49.75 -13.41 -34.04
CA PRO A 152 50.43 -14.56 -33.45
C PRO A 152 51.44 -15.09 -34.48
N GLN A 153 52.74 -15.05 -34.13
CA GLN A 153 53.76 -15.74 -34.91
C GLN A 153 53.38 -17.21 -34.95
N GLN A 154 52.98 -17.69 -36.14
CA GLN A 154 52.83 -19.12 -36.37
C GLN A 154 54.24 -19.72 -36.41
N SER A 155 54.53 -20.54 -35.41
CA SER A 155 55.65 -21.48 -35.39
C SER A 155 55.38 -22.65 -36.32
#